data_AF-A0A7C7SX05-F1
#
_entry.id   AF-A0A7C7SX05-F1
#
_cell.length_a   1.000
_cell.length_b   1.000
_cell.length_c   1.000
_cell.angle_alpha   90.00
_cell.angle_beta   90.00
_cell.angle_gamma   90.00
#
_symmetry.space_group_name_H-M   'P 1'
#
loop_
_entity.id
_entity.type
_entity.pdbx_description
1 polymer ?
#
loop_
_entity_poly.entity_id
_entity_poly.type
_entity_poly.pdbx_seq_one_letter_code
_entity_poly.pdbx_strand_id
1 'polypeptide(L)'
;MDKVFWLWFPLASFVLFCIAEVALPAAQYQFYVGENGPLEYLQVFVLLGAIILAFKGFKAALSHPQIWFRIVCGLGALGCIYIAGEEVSWGQQIFKWATPDSWMAVNDQQETNLHNTSSWFDQKPRLILEIGVIIGGLLLPAIMKYKPAVIPSWLKDIAPPAKMAVLATCFLIVKLCVSADKFSDLVIFKRGSELIELYIYYFMALYLFYLLGRIKRTLDKSA
;
A
#
# COMPACT_ATOMS: atom_id res chain seq x y z
N MET A 1 -7.36 -11.01 -14.25
CA MET A 1 -6.57 -9.77 -14.13
C MET A 1 -5.42 -9.85 -15.11
N ASP A 2 -5.36 -8.88 -16.01
CA ASP A 2 -4.33 -8.75 -17.04
C ASP A 2 -2.92 -8.62 -16.43
N LYS A 3 -1.88 -8.99 -17.20
CA LYS A 3 -0.47 -8.75 -16.88
C LYS A 3 -0.17 -7.27 -16.68
N VAL A 4 -0.94 -6.38 -17.32
CA VAL A 4 -0.81 -4.92 -17.15
C VAL A 4 -0.71 -4.53 -15.67
N PHE A 5 -1.55 -5.09 -14.80
CA PHE A 5 -1.62 -4.66 -13.40
C PHE A 5 -0.49 -5.24 -12.52
N TRP A 6 -0.20 -6.53 -12.61
CA TRP A 6 0.73 -7.16 -11.67
C TRP A 6 2.18 -7.24 -12.20
N LEU A 7 2.40 -7.05 -13.50
CA LEU A 7 3.72 -7.11 -14.14
C LEU A 7 4.14 -5.75 -14.68
N TRP A 8 3.37 -5.20 -15.63
CA TRP A 8 3.82 -4.03 -16.37
C TRP A 8 3.72 -2.75 -15.57
N PHE A 9 2.66 -2.54 -14.79
CA PHE A 9 2.53 -1.36 -13.94
C PHE A 9 3.71 -1.21 -12.96
N PRO A 10 4.07 -2.19 -12.11
CA PRO A 10 5.19 -2.01 -11.19
C PRO A 10 6.53 -1.79 -11.90
N LEU A 11 6.79 -2.50 -13.00
CA LEU A 11 8.03 -2.33 -13.76
C LEU A 11 8.09 -0.97 -14.46
N ALA A 12 7.00 -0.57 -15.12
CA ALA A 12 6.93 0.70 -15.82
C ALA A 12 7.01 1.87 -14.84
N SER A 13 6.30 1.82 -13.71
CA SER A 13 6.40 2.90 -12.71
C SER A 13 7.78 2.97 -12.07
N PHE A 14 8.46 1.83 -11.86
CA PHE A 14 9.86 1.82 -11.39
C PHE A 14 10.79 2.50 -12.39
N VAL A 15 10.70 2.10 -13.66
CA VAL A 15 11.54 2.63 -14.73
C VAL A 15 11.26 4.12 -14.95
N LEU A 16 9.99 4.52 -14.99
CA LEU A 16 9.60 5.93 -15.13
C LEU A 16 10.09 6.78 -13.95
N PHE A 17 10.03 6.26 -12.73
CA PHE A 17 10.59 6.95 -11.56
C PHE A 17 12.10 7.13 -11.66
N CYS A 18 12.84 6.08 -12.07
CA CYS A 18 14.29 6.18 -12.28
C CYS A 18 14.64 7.17 -13.39
N ILE A 19 13.88 7.19 -14.49
CA ILE A 19 14.05 8.16 -15.58
C ILE A 19 13.78 9.57 -15.05
N ALA A 20 12.71 9.77 -14.28
CA ALA A 20 12.37 11.06 -13.71
C ALA A 20 13.47 11.60 -12.78
N GLU A 21 14.05 10.74 -11.94
CA GLU A 21 15.15 11.08 -11.02
C GLU A 21 16.38 11.66 -11.74
N VAL A 22 16.73 11.06 -12.89
CA VAL A 22 17.97 11.36 -13.62
C VAL A 22 17.77 12.42 -14.70
N ALA A 23 16.61 12.43 -15.35
CA ALA A 23 16.38 13.23 -16.55
C ALA A 23 15.64 14.55 -16.29
N LEU A 24 14.81 14.64 -15.23
CA LEU A 24 14.05 15.86 -14.98
C LEU A 24 14.91 16.92 -14.27
N PRO A 25 14.84 18.20 -14.70
CA PRO A 25 15.34 19.33 -13.94
C PRO A 25 14.74 19.35 -12.52
N ALA A 26 15.49 19.86 -11.55
CA ALA A 26 15.12 19.82 -10.14
C ALA A 26 13.69 20.32 -9.85
N ALA A 27 13.28 21.44 -10.46
CA ALA A 27 11.92 21.98 -10.28
C ALA A 27 10.83 21.05 -10.83
N GLN A 28 11.07 20.40 -11.96
CA GLN A 28 10.10 19.48 -12.59
C GLN A 28 10.02 18.16 -11.81
N TYR A 29 11.17 17.67 -11.32
CA TYR A 29 11.20 16.53 -10.42
C TYR A 29 10.42 16.84 -9.14
N GLN A 30 10.69 17.97 -8.48
CA GLN A 30 9.94 18.36 -7.28
C GLN A 30 8.44 18.53 -7.54
N PHE A 31 8.02 19.01 -8.71
CA PHE A 31 6.60 18.99 -9.07
C PHE A 31 6.05 17.57 -9.22
N TYR A 32 6.83 16.65 -9.78
CA TYR A 32 6.43 15.25 -9.99
C TYR A 32 6.24 14.48 -8.65
N VAL A 33 7.16 14.65 -7.70
CA VAL A 33 7.21 13.89 -6.43
C VAL A 33 6.87 14.72 -5.18
N GLY A 34 6.58 16.01 -5.33
CA GLY A 34 6.27 16.91 -4.20
C GLY A 34 4.83 16.79 -3.73
N GLU A 35 4.51 17.55 -2.69
CA GLU A 35 3.15 17.67 -2.17
C GLU A 35 2.18 18.15 -3.26
N ASN A 36 1.03 17.50 -3.37
CA ASN A 36 0.05 17.64 -4.45
C ASN A 36 0.62 17.34 -5.85
N GLY A 37 1.67 16.51 -5.92
CA GLY A 37 2.27 16.07 -7.17
C GLY A 37 1.48 14.95 -7.87
N PRO A 38 1.76 14.68 -9.16
CA PRO A 38 1.18 13.55 -9.89
C PRO A 38 1.31 12.19 -9.18
N LEU A 39 2.42 11.94 -8.48
CA LEU A 39 2.65 10.68 -7.78
C LEU A 39 1.72 10.52 -6.57
N GLU A 40 1.49 11.60 -5.82
CA GLU A 40 0.57 11.64 -4.68
C GLU A 40 -0.89 11.48 -5.14
N TYR A 41 -1.29 12.17 -6.21
CA TYR A 41 -2.62 11.95 -6.79
C TYR A 41 -2.82 10.48 -7.19
N LEU A 42 -1.80 9.85 -7.77
CA LEU A 42 -1.86 8.43 -8.10
C LEU A 42 -2.02 7.54 -6.85
N GLN A 43 -1.29 7.83 -5.77
CA GLN A 43 -1.46 7.15 -4.48
C GLN A 43 -2.92 7.27 -3.98
N VAL A 44 -3.49 8.48 -4.00
CA VAL A 44 -4.89 8.73 -3.62
C VAL A 44 -5.85 7.92 -4.49
N PHE A 45 -5.70 7.94 -5.82
CA PHE A 45 -6.56 7.16 -6.73
C PHE A 45 -6.49 5.66 -6.45
N VAL A 46 -5.29 5.13 -6.22
CA VAL A 46 -5.08 3.71 -5.87
C VAL A 46 -5.76 3.38 -4.54
N LEU A 47 -5.62 4.25 -3.55
CA LEU A 47 -6.20 4.06 -2.22
C LEU A 47 -7.73 4.11 -2.23
N LEU A 48 -8.34 5.04 -2.99
CA LEU A 48 -9.79 5.06 -3.21
C LEU A 48 -10.28 3.76 -3.86
N GLY A 49 -9.54 3.24 -4.84
CA GLY A 49 -9.80 1.93 -5.43
C GLY A 49 -9.71 0.80 -4.40
N ALA A 50 -8.70 0.83 -3.54
CA ALA A 50 -8.52 -0.13 -2.44
C ALA A 50 -9.69 -0.10 -1.45
N ILE A 51 -10.18 1.08 -1.06
CA ILE A 51 -11.35 1.24 -0.18
C ILE A 51 -12.58 0.58 -0.79
N ILE A 52 -12.87 0.86 -2.07
CA ILE A 52 -14.02 0.26 -2.77
C ILE A 52 -13.90 -1.27 -2.80
N LEU A 53 -12.71 -1.79 -3.10
CA LEU A 53 -12.45 -3.23 -3.12
C LEU A 53 -12.57 -3.84 -1.73
N ALA A 54 -12.10 -3.15 -0.69
CA ALA A 54 -12.20 -3.61 0.69
C ALA A 54 -13.66 -3.71 1.14
N PHE A 55 -14.47 -2.69 0.87
CA PHE A 55 -15.91 -2.73 1.20
C PHE A 55 -16.65 -3.83 0.44
N LYS A 56 -16.39 -3.99 -0.86
CA LYS A 56 -16.98 -5.08 -1.66
C LYS A 56 -16.53 -6.45 -1.14
N GLY A 57 -15.24 -6.58 -0.83
CA GLY A 57 -14.63 -7.78 -0.24
C GLY A 57 -15.23 -8.14 1.11
N PHE A 58 -15.38 -7.16 1.99
CA PHE A 58 -15.97 -7.35 3.32
C PHE A 58 -17.43 -7.77 3.22
N LYS A 59 -18.25 -7.06 2.44
CA LYS A 59 -19.66 -7.43 2.21
C LYS A 59 -19.80 -8.86 1.67
N ALA A 60 -18.99 -9.24 0.68
CA ALA A 60 -18.99 -10.59 0.14
C ALA A 60 -18.49 -11.64 1.16
N ALA A 61 -17.50 -11.29 1.97
CA ALA A 61 -16.94 -12.17 2.99
C ALA A 61 -17.91 -12.49 4.12
N LEU A 62 -18.89 -11.61 4.41
CA LEU A 62 -19.92 -11.88 5.43
C LEU A 62 -20.66 -13.19 5.17
N SER A 63 -20.95 -13.48 3.90
CA SER A 63 -21.61 -14.73 3.47
C SER A 63 -20.64 -15.90 3.24
N HIS A 64 -19.33 -15.71 3.41
CA HIS A 64 -18.34 -16.75 3.16
C HIS A 64 -18.27 -17.75 4.33
N PRO A 65 -18.17 -19.07 4.11
CA PRO A 65 -18.17 -20.05 5.20
C PRO A 65 -16.94 -19.91 6.12
N GLN A 66 -15.77 -19.59 5.55
CA GLN A 66 -14.53 -19.44 6.31
C GLN A 66 -14.39 -18.03 6.92
N ILE A 67 -14.19 -17.96 8.25
CA ILE A 67 -14.03 -16.71 9.02
C ILE A 67 -12.83 -15.85 8.60
N TRP A 68 -11.76 -16.47 8.11
CA TRP A 68 -10.52 -15.76 7.77
C TRP A 68 -10.71 -14.72 6.67
N PHE A 69 -11.60 -14.98 5.70
CA PHE A 69 -11.94 -13.99 4.68
C PHE A 69 -12.62 -12.75 5.29
N ARG A 70 -13.48 -12.91 6.30
CA ARG A 70 -14.10 -11.78 7.01
C ARG A 70 -13.06 -10.96 7.75
N ILE A 71 -12.16 -11.63 8.48
CA ILE A 71 -11.10 -10.98 9.25
C ILE A 71 -10.19 -10.18 8.31
N VAL A 72 -9.65 -10.79 7.26
CA VAL A 72 -8.71 -10.13 6.35
C VAL A 72 -9.37 -8.99 5.59
N CYS A 73 -10.59 -9.17 5.07
CA CYS A 73 -11.31 -8.08 4.41
C CYS A 73 -11.65 -6.94 5.38
N GLY A 74 -12.02 -7.28 6.63
CA GLY A 74 -12.31 -6.29 7.68
C GLY A 74 -11.07 -5.46 8.04
N LEU A 75 -9.94 -6.13 8.30
CA LEU A 75 -8.66 -5.47 8.55
C LEU A 75 -8.20 -4.64 7.34
N GLY A 76 -8.38 -5.17 6.12
CA GLY A 76 -8.09 -4.43 4.90
C GLY A 76 -8.94 -3.17 4.75
N ALA A 77 -10.23 -3.23 5.08
CA ALA A 77 -11.12 -2.07 5.04
C ALA A 77 -10.74 -1.02 6.10
N LEU A 78 -10.54 -1.44 7.34
CA LEU A 78 -10.08 -0.56 8.42
C LEU A 78 -8.74 0.08 8.08
N GLY A 79 -7.79 -0.69 7.55
CA GLY A 79 -6.48 -0.20 7.12
C GLY A 79 -6.59 0.83 6.00
N CYS A 80 -7.39 0.57 4.96
CA CYS A 80 -7.56 1.55 3.87
C CYS A 80 -8.23 2.84 4.33
N ILE A 81 -9.24 2.75 5.21
CA ILE A 81 -9.90 3.93 5.80
C ILE A 81 -8.93 4.72 6.67
N TYR A 82 -8.14 4.03 7.50
CA TYR A 82 -7.15 4.67 8.35
C TYR A 82 -6.10 5.40 7.51
N ILE A 83 -5.47 4.73 6.54
CA ILE A 83 -4.48 5.36 5.66
C ILE A 83 -5.10 6.57 4.97
N ALA A 84 -6.27 6.43 4.33
CA ALA A 84 -6.87 7.54 3.61
C ALA A 84 -7.26 8.70 4.53
N GLY A 85 -7.75 8.37 5.74
CA GLY A 85 -8.04 9.33 6.78
C GLY A 85 -6.79 10.11 7.17
N GLU A 86 -5.68 9.43 7.47
CA GLU A 86 -4.43 10.10 7.83
C GLU A 86 -3.92 11.01 6.69
N GLU A 87 -3.91 10.52 5.43
CA GLU A 87 -3.44 11.27 4.26
C GLU A 87 -4.25 12.54 3.98
N VAL A 88 -5.57 12.52 4.15
CA VAL A 88 -6.43 13.71 3.94
C VAL A 88 -6.81 14.44 5.23
N SER A 89 -6.07 14.16 6.31
CA SER A 89 -6.26 14.78 7.64
C SER A 89 -7.70 14.63 8.16
N TRP A 90 -8.26 13.44 7.97
CA TRP A 90 -9.63 13.02 8.28
C TRP A 90 -10.71 13.90 7.62
N GLY A 91 -10.36 14.57 6.51
CA GLY A 91 -11.22 15.46 5.75
C GLY A 91 -10.89 16.95 5.92
N GLN A 92 -9.95 17.31 6.80
CA GLN A 92 -9.63 18.72 7.06
C GLN A 92 -9.12 19.41 5.81
N GLN A 93 -8.31 18.71 5.01
CA GLN A 93 -7.81 19.25 3.76
C GLN A 93 -8.93 19.52 2.74
N ILE A 94 -10.07 18.83 2.84
CA ILE A 94 -11.22 18.98 1.94
C ILE A 94 -12.14 20.10 2.43
N PHE A 95 -12.54 20.04 3.70
CA PHE A 95 -13.55 20.95 4.28
C PHE A 95 -12.94 22.20 4.93
N LYS A 96 -11.61 22.28 5.00
CA LYS A 96 -10.83 23.44 5.43
C LYS A 96 -11.25 24.01 6.80
N TRP A 97 -11.57 23.14 7.75
CA TRP A 97 -11.80 23.58 9.13
C TRP A 97 -10.49 23.96 9.83
N ALA A 98 -10.59 24.87 10.79
CA ALA A 98 -9.47 25.28 11.62
C ALA A 98 -9.03 24.17 12.58
N THR A 99 -7.72 24.02 12.76
CA THR A 99 -7.13 23.05 13.69
C THR A 99 -7.41 23.47 15.11
N PRO A 100 -8.04 22.62 15.95
CA PRO A 100 -8.30 22.95 17.34
C PRO A 100 -6.99 23.20 18.12
N ASP A 101 -7.03 24.06 19.14
CA ASP A 101 -5.85 24.39 19.97
C ASP A 101 -5.17 23.13 20.56
N SER A 102 -5.97 22.12 20.93
CA SER A 102 -5.46 20.84 21.43
C SER A 102 -4.63 20.07 20.41
N TRP A 103 -4.91 20.22 19.11
CA TRP A 103 -4.15 19.63 18.02
C TRP A 103 -2.96 20.50 17.63
N MET A 104 -3.10 21.83 17.65
CA MET A 104 -1.99 22.75 17.38
C MET A 104 -0.80 22.54 18.32
N ALA A 105 -1.05 22.10 19.55
CA ALA A 105 0.00 21.83 20.53
C ALA A 105 0.83 20.56 20.24
N VAL A 106 0.33 19.66 19.38
CA VAL A 106 0.92 18.33 19.17
C VAL A 106 1.13 17.95 17.72
N ASN A 107 0.56 18.67 16.75
CA ASN A 107 0.62 18.37 15.33
C ASN A 107 1.49 19.41 14.59
N ASP A 108 2.55 18.93 13.94
CA ASP A 108 3.58 19.79 13.36
C ASP A 108 3.15 20.46 12.03
N GLN A 109 2.02 20.05 11.45
CA GLN A 109 1.50 20.57 10.18
C GLN A 109 0.19 21.35 10.33
N GLN A 110 -0.22 21.63 11.58
CA GLN A 110 -1.52 22.24 11.86
C GLN A 110 -2.67 21.42 11.24
N GLU A 111 -2.64 20.10 11.42
CA GLU A 111 -3.67 19.20 10.91
C GLU A 111 -4.34 18.36 12.02
N THR A 112 -5.47 17.71 11.70
CA THR A 112 -6.21 16.81 12.60
C THR A 112 -6.00 15.34 12.22
N ASN A 113 -4.74 14.91 12.19
CA ASN A 113 -4.31 13.53 11.94
C ASN A 113 -3.21 13.10 12.90
N LEU A 114 -3.08 11.78 13.11
CA LEU A 114 -2.11 11.22 14.03
C LEU A 114 -0.70 11.18 13.43
N HIS A 115 -0.56 10.99 12.12
CA HIS A 115 0.75 10.83 11.47
C HIS A 115 1.67 12.05 11.66
N ASN A 116 1.10 13.25 11.81
CA ASN A 116 1.84 14.50 12.03
C ASN A 116 2.04 14.82 13.52
N THR A 117 1.65 13.92 14.44
CA THR A 117 1.82 14.15 15.89
C THR A 117 3.09 13.56 16.48
N SER A 118 3.64 12.52 15.85
CA SER A 118 4.90 11.94 16.28
C SER A 118 5.49 11.03 15.20
N SER A 119 6.81 10.89 15.23
CA SER A 119 7.54 9.91 14.40
C SER A 119 7.05 8.47 14.59
N TRP A 120 6.44 8.15 15.74
CA TRP A 120 5.86 6.84 15.98
C TRP A 120 4.63 6.58 15.11
N PHE A 121 3.71 7.55 15.07
CA PHE A 121 2.48 7.45 14.27
C PHE A 121 2.73 7.63 12.77
N ASP A 122 3.80 8.33 12.39
CA ASP A 122 4.28 8.37 11.01
C ASP A 122 4.89 7.01 10.57
N GLN A 123 5.87 6.49 11.32
CA GLN A 123 6.70 5.40 10.82
C GLN A 123 6.14 4.00 11.08
N LYS A 124 5.47 3.77 12.21
CA LYS A 124 5.08 2.40 12.61
C LYS A 124 3.93 1.82 11.80
N PRO A 125 2.85 2.57 11.49
CA PRO A 125 1.80 2.06 10.62
C PRO A 125 2.36 1.65 9.25
N ARG A 126 3.23 2.49 8.67
CA ARG A 126 3.95 2.19 7.43
C ARG A 126 4.77 0.90 7.55
N LEU A 127 5.57 0.74 8.60
CA LEU A 127 6.41 -0.45 8.80
C LEU A 127 5.60 -1.75 8.83
N ILE A 128 4.40 -1.75 9.42
CA ILE A 128 3.51 -2.92 9.43
C ILE A 128 3.12 -3.31 8.01
N LEU A 129 2.79 -2.33 7.16
CA LEU A 129 2.43 -2.56 5.77
C LEU A 129 3.62 -3.05 4.95
N GLU A 130 4.81 -2.45 5.15
CA GLU A 130 6.06 -2.89 4.53
C GLU A 130 6.37 -4.37 4.82
N ILE A 131 6.24 -4.77 6.10
CA ILE A 131 6.39 -6.17 6.51
C ILE A 131 5.35 -7.04 5.81
N GLY A 132 4.10 -6.59 5.71
CA GLY A 132 3.02 -7.27 4.99
C GLY A 132 3.35 -7.52 3.51
N VAL A 133 3.92 -6.53 2.82
CA VAL A 133 4.36 -6.66 1.42
C VAL A 133 5.46 -7.70 1.28
N ILE A 134 6.48 -7.68 2.16
CA ILE A 134 7.59 -8.63 2.11
C ILE A 134 7.15 -10.05 2.44
N ILE A 135 6.40 -10.23 3.53
CA ILE A 135 5.91 -11.55 3.93
C ILE A 135 4.94 -12.08 2.89
N GLY A 136 3.91 -11.32 2.53
CA GLY A 136 2.85 -11.77 1.63
C GLY A 136 3.29 -11.89 0.17
N GLY A 137 4.17 -11.00 -0.30
CA GLY A 137 4.61 -10.92 -1.68
C GLY A 137 5.84 -11.76 -2.02
N LEU A 138 6.74 -12.00 -1.07
CA LEU A 138 8.00 -12.72 -1.32
C LEU A 138 8.12 -14.00 -0.49
N LEU A 139 8.06 -13.89 0.84
CA LEU A 139 8.35 -15.04 1.71
C LEU A 139 7.28 -16.12 1.62
N LEU A 140 6.00 -15.76 1.73
CA LEU A 140 4.89 -16.69 1.67
C LEU A 140 4.83 -17.46 0.34
N PRO A 141 4.88 -16.83 -0.85
CA PRO A 141 4.91 -17.59 -2.10
C PRO A 141 6.17 -18.44 -2.27
N ALA A 142 7.33 -18.02 -1.74
CA ALA A 142 8.54 -18.86 -1.73
C ALA A 142 8.35 -20.10 -0.85
N ILE A 143 7.81 -19.95 0.37
CA ILE A 143 7.53 -21.07 1.27
C ILE A 143 6.46 -21.99 0.65
N MET A 144 5.41 -21.44 0.03
CA MET A 144 4.40 -22.24 -0.67
C MET A 144 4.99 -23.05 -1.84
N LYS A 145 6.03 -22.53 -2.51
CA LYS A 145 6.72 -23.24 -3.60
C LYS A 145 7.62 -24.36 -3.09
N TYR A 146 8.42 -24.11 -2.05
CA TYR A 146 9.48 -25.04 -1.62
C TYR A 146 9.11 -25.91 -0.41
N LYS A 147 8.21 -25.44 0.46
CA LYS A 147 7.78 -26.13 1.68
C LYS A 147 6.25 -26.00 1.90
N PRO A 148 5.38 -26.38 0.94
CA PRO A 148 3.93 -26.16 1.05
C PRO A 148 3.28 -26.83 2.27
N ALA A 149 3.88 -27.88 2.83
CA ALA A 149 3.37 -28.61 3.98
C ALA A 149 3.37 -27.78 5.28
N VAL A 150 4.24 -26.76 5.40
CA VAL A 150 4.32 -25.94 6.62
C VAL A 150 3.26 -24.83 6.67
N ILE A 151 2.62 -24.53 5.53
CA ILE A 151 1.61 -23.49 5.43
C ILE A 151 0.22 -24.09 5.71
N PRO A 152 -0.51 -23.60 6.72
CA PRO A 152 -1.85 -24.09 7.02
C PRO A 152 -2.83 -23.75 5.89
N SER A 153 -3.86 -24.58 5.69
CA SER A 153 -4.82 -24.44 4.58
C SER A 153 -5.47 -23.06 4.52
N TRP A 154 -5.93 -22.54 5.67
CA TRP A 154 -6.56 -21.22 5.74
C TRP A 154 -5.66 -20.10 5.22
N LEU A 155 -4.35 -20.17 5.49
CA LEU A 155 -3.40 -19.16 5.04
C LEU A 155 -3.19 -19.26 3.53
N LYS A 156 -3.18 -20.47 2.95
CA LYS A 156 -3.12 -20.66 1.48
C LYS A 156 -4.32 -20.00 0.79
N ASP A 157 -5.50 -20.10 1.39
CA ASP A 157 -6.75 -19.57 0.82
C ASP A 157 -6.76 -18.04 0.76
N ILE A 158 -6.17 -17.38 1.75
CA ILE A 158 -6.09 -15.91 1.82
C ILE A 158 -4.74 -15.35 1.33
N ALA A 159 -3.71 -16.16 1.07
CA ALA A 159 -2.38 -15.68 0.70
C ALA A 159 -2.39 -14.82 -0.58
N PRO A 160 -1.61 -13.73 -0.68
CA PRO A 160 -1.45 -13.03 -1.95
C PRO A 160 -0.97 -13.99 -3.07
N PRO A 161 -1.48 -13.86 -4.32
CA PRO A 161 -1.01 -14.70 -5.41
C PRO A 161 0.49 -14.49 -5.68
N ALA A 162 1.23 -15.57 -5.97
CA ALA A 162 2.69 -15.53 -6.18
C ALA A 162 3.16 -14.53 -7.25
N LYS A 163 2.32 -14.20 -8.24
CA LYS A 163 2.62 -13.17 -9.25
C LYS A 163 2.79 -11.76 -8.68
N MET A 164 2.29 -11.48 -7.47
CA MET A 164 2.53 -10.21 -6.77
C MET A 164 3.97 -10.09 -6.26
N ALA A 165 4.79 -11.15 -6.36
CA ALA A 165 6.22 -11.09 -6.09
C ALA A 165 6.95 -10.06 -6.95
N VAL A 166 6.49 -9.78 -8.17
CA VAL A 166 7.09 -8.74 -9.03
C VAL A 166 6.99 -7.36 -8.37
N LEU A 167 5.78 -6.98 -7.94
CA LEU A 167 5.54 -5.73 -7.23
C LEU A 167 6.32 -5.67 -5.91
N ALA A 168 6.28 -6.74 -5.11
CA ALA A 168 7.03 -6.81 -3.86
C ALA A 168 8.55 -6.74 -4.06
N THR A 169 9.07 -7.24 -5.19
CA THR A 169 10.49 -7.12 -5.55
C THR A 169 10.85 -5.68 -5.92
N CYS A 170 10.02 -5.01 -6.72
CA CYS A 170 10.23 -3.59 -7.06
C CYS A 170 10.23 -2.73 -5.79
N PHE A 171 9.25 -2.97 -4.90
CA PHE A 171 9.19 -2.37 -3.57
C PHE A 171 10.48 -2.59 -2.77
N LEU A 172 10.96 -3.84 -2.69
CA LEU A 172 12.15 -4.17 -1.91
C LEU A 172 13.40 -3.48 -2.48
N ILE A 173 13.54 -3.41 -3.81
CA ILE A 173 14.67 -2.70 -4.46
C ILE A 173 14.66 -1.22 -4.05
N VAL A 174 13.53 -0.53 -4.22
CA VAL A 174 13.41 0.89 -3.84
C VAL A 174 13.70 1.07 -2.35
N LYS A 175 13.15 0.21 -1.50
CA LYS A 175 13.37 0.26 -0.05
C LYS A 175 14.85 0.09 0.31
N LEU A 176 15.55 -0.87 -0.30
CA LEU A 176 16.97 -1.10 -0.07
C LEU A 176 17.81 0.10 -0.52
N CYS A 177 17.49 0.70 -1.67
CA CYS A 177 18.15 1.93 -2.13
C CYS A 177 17.97 3.07 -1.11
N VAL A 178 16.73 3.38 -0.72
CA VAL A 178 16.44 4.44 0.27
C VAL A 178 17.08 4.14 1.63
N SER A 179 17.19 2.86 2.02
CA SER A 179 17.91 2.48 3.23
C SER A 179 19.41 2.63 3.10
N ALA A 180 20.01 2.35 1.94
CA ALA A 180 21.44 2.51 1.69
C ALA A 180 21.89 3.97 1.75
N ASP A 181 21.02 4.92 1.37
CA ASP A 181 21.26 6.37 1.50
C ASP A 181 21.48 6.80 2.96
N LYS A 182 21.04 6.01 3.94
CA LYS A 182 21.29 6.29 5.37
C LYS A 182 22.68 5.85 5.85
N PHE A 183 23.33 4.96 5.11
CA PHE A 183 24.61 4.35 5.47
C PHE A 183 25.74 4.76 4.53
N SER A 184 25.45 5.58 3.51
CA SER A 184 26.40 6.08 2.55
C SER A 184 26.14 7.56 2.28
N ASP A 185 27.15 8.32 1.87
CA ASP A 185 26.98 9.71 1.42
C ASP A 185 26.33 9.81 0.02
N LEU A 186 25.90 8.67 -0.54
CA LEU A 186 25.24 8.58 -1.83
C LEU A 186 23.73 8.70 -1.62
N VAL A 187 23.12 9.68 -2.28
CA VAL A 187 21.65 9.77 -2.39
C VAL A 187 21.24 9.06 -3.67
N ILE A 188 20.75 7.83 -3.56
CA ILE A 188 20.26 7.04 -4.70
C ILE A 188 18.89 7.54 -5.15
N PHE A 189 17.99 7.85 -4.20
CA PHE A 189 16.66 8.39 -4.52
C PHE A 189 16.31 9.57 -3.61
N LYS A 190 16.09 10.77 -4.18
CA LYS A 190 15.74 11.97 -3.41
C LYS A 190 14.40 11.84 -2.68
N ARG A 191 13.40 11.21 -3.33
CA ARG A 191 12.03 11.05 -2.81
C ARG A 191 11.52 9.61 -2.98
N GLY A 192 12.38 8.62 -2.73
CA GLY A 192 12.02 7.20 -2.85
C GLY A 192 10.89 6.74 -1.91
N SER A 193 10.61 7.50 -0.83
CA SER A 193 9.48 7.25 0.08
C SER A 193 8.12 7.29 -0.65
N GLU A 194 7.96 8.18 -1.62
CA GLU A 194 6.71 8.34 -2.38
C GLU A 194 6.40 7.09 -3.23
N LEU A 195 7.44 6.53 -3.86
CA LEU A 195 7.30 5.31 -4.65
C LEU A 195 7.06 4.08 -3.75
N ILE A 196 7.66 4.06 -2.56
CA ILE A 196 7.41 3.02 -1.54
C ILE A 196 5.94 3.03 -1.12
N GLU A 197 5.37 4.20 -0.82
CA GLU A 197 3.94 4.35 -0.47
C GLU A 197 3.03 3.91 -1.61
N LEU A 198 3.30 4.36 -2.83
CA LEU A 198 2.55 3.91 -4.02
C LEU A 198 2.54 2.38 -4.11
N TYR A 199 3.69 1.72 -3.92
CA TYR A 199 3.77 0.27 -3.99
C TYR A 199 3.05 -0.45 -2.85
N ILE A 200 3.06 0.12 -1.64
CA ILE A 200 2.28 -0.42 -0.52
C ILE A 200 0.79 -0.35 -0.85
N TYR A 201 0.29 0.83 -1.24
CA TYR A 201 -1.12 1.05 -1.53
C TYR A 201 -1.58 0.21 -2.72
N TYR A 202 -0.73 0.11 -3.74
CA TYR A 202 -0.99 -0.71 -4.91
C TYR A 202 -1.00 -2.21 -4.59
N PHE A 203 -0.09 -2.67 -3.72
CA PHE A 203 -0.10 -4.06 -3.26
C PHE A 203 -1.38 -4.38 -2.51
N MET A 204 -1.81 -3.51 -1.60
CA MET A 204 -3.09 -3.65 -0.89
C MET A 204 -4.28 -3.70 -1.85
N ALA A 205 -4.36 -2.78 -2.81
CA ALA A 205 -5.42 -2.74 -3.81
C ALA A 205 -5.48 -4.04 -4.64
N LEU A 206 -4.35 -4.48 -5.19
CA LEU A 206 -4.28 -5.73 -5.95
C LEU A 206 -4.64 -6.94 -5.09
N TYR A 207 -4.16 -6.98 -3.85
CA TYR A 207 -4.45 -8.06 -2.93
C TYR A 207 -5.95 -8.19 -2.66
N LEU A 208 -6.60 -7.08 -2.31
CA LEU A 208 -8.04 -7.01 -2.08
C LEU A 208 -8.84 -7.39 -3.33
N PHE A 209 -8.39 -6.98 -4.52
CA PHE A 209 -8.98 -7.42 -5.78
C PHE A 209 -8.94 -8.94 -5.94
N TYR A 210 -7.77 -9.56 -5.71
CA TYR A 210 -7.64 -11.01 -5.81
C TYR A 210 -8.47 -11.74 -4.77
N LEU A 211 -8.52 -11.21 -3.56
CA LEU A 211 -9.28 -11.79 -2.46
C LEU A 211 -10.79 -11.76 -2.76
N LEU A 212 -11.31 -10.62 -3.23
CA LEU A 212 -12.70 -10.49 -3.69
C LEU A 212 -13.03 -11.50 -4.79
N GLY A 213 -12.14 -11.67 -5.78
CA GLY A 213 -12.31 -12.65 -6.84
C GLY A 213 -12.25 -14.11 -6.36
N ARG A 214 -11.57 -14.41 -5.25
CA ARG A 214 -11.61 -15.73 -4.61
C ARG A 214 -12.93 -15.95 -3.89
N ILE A 215 -13.36 -14.98 -3.08
CA ILE A 215 -14.63 -15.05 -2.33
C ILE A 215 -15.79 -15.34 -3.27
N LYS A 216 -15.93 -14.55 -4.36
CA LYS A 216 -17.00 -14.74 -5.35
C LYS A 216 -17.01 -16.14 -5.95
N ARG A 217 -15.85 -16.63 -6.42
CA ARG A 217 -15.74 -17.97 -7.00
C ARG A 217 -16.08 -19.09 -6.03
N THR A 218 -15.85 -18.90 -4.73
CA THR A 218 -16.26 -19.88 -3.72
C THR A 218 -17.78 -19.86 -3.53
N LEU A 219 -18.37 -18.66 -3.44
CA LEU A 219 -19.83 -18.50 -3.26
C LEU A 219 -20.60 -19.03 -4.48
N ASP A 220 -20.13 -18.78 -5.70
CA ASP A 220 -20.74 -19.26 -6.94
C ASP A 220 -20.74 -20.80 -7.06
N LYS A 221 -19.78 -21.48 -6.42
CA LYS A 221 -19.71 -22.95 -6.40
C LYS A 221 -20.61 -23.58 -5.35
N SER A 222 -21.10 -22.80 -4.39
CA SER A 222 -21.96 -23.24 -3.29
C SER A 222 -23.45 -22.92 -3.50
N ALA A 223 -23.78 -22.17 -4.56
CA ALA A 223 -25.14 -21.87 -5.00
C ALA A 223 -25.60 -22.92 -6.02
#